data_AF-A0A1F8KKF2-F1
#
_entry.id   AF-A0A1F8KKF2-F1
#
_cell.length_a   1.000
_cell.length_b   1.000
_cell.length_c   1.000
_cell.angle_alpha   90.00
_cell.angle_beta   90.00
_cell.angle_gamma   90.00
#
_symmetry.space_group_name_H-M   'P 1'
#
loop_
_entity.id
_entity.type
_entity.pdbx_description
1 polymer ?
#
loop_
_entity_poly.entity_id
_entity_poly.type
_entity_poly.pdbx_seq_one_letter_code
_entity_poly.pdbx_strand_id
1 'polypeptide(L)'
;MKKQIGLWIDHRKAVIVIVTEAGEETREITSNIEKHVRFTGGTASEDGSTEDTRDRQFGNHLNNFYDKVFAVIHDADSIQIFGPGEAKGELEKHLERKGLKGRILAIETMDKMTNRQITAKVREHFHS
;
A
#
# COMPACT_ATOMS: atom_id res chain seq x y z
N MET A 1 -14.47 -12.96 -15.08
CA MET A 1 -13.02 -13.06 -15.29
C MET A 1 -12.38 -12.94 -13.93
N LYS A 2 -11.47 -13.86 -13.56
CA LYS A 2 -10.81 -13.80 -12.25
C LYS A 2 -9.74 -12.71 -12.27
N LYS A 3 -9.81 -11.79 -11.32
CA LYS A 3 -8.83 -10.73 -11.12
C LYS A 3 -8.05 -11.01 -9.85
N GLN A 4 -6.83 -11.49 -10.03
CA GLN A 4 -5.92 -11.81 -8.94
C GLN A 4 -4.94 -10.65 -8.77
N ILE A 5 -4.70 -10.24 -7.53
CA ILE A 5 -3.78 -9.15 -7.22
C ILE A 5 -2.71 -9.62 -6.26
N GLY A 6 -1.47 -9.38 -6.63
CA GLY A 6 -0.35 -9.40 -5.72
C GLY A 6 0.05 -7.98 -5.35
N LEU A 7 0.14 -7.69 -4.07
CA LEU A 7 0.41 -6.36 -3.54
C LEU A 7 1.65 -6.42 -2.63
N TRP A 8 2.69 -5.70 -3.03
CA TRP A 8 3.81 -5.38 -2.15
C TRP A 8 3.61 -3.99 -1.52
N ILE A 9 3.76 -3.84 -0.21
CA ILE A 9 3.59 -2.54 0.46
C ILE A 9 4.60 -2.29 1.58
N ASP A 10 5.03 -1.04 1.66
CA ASP A 10 5.80 -0.41 2.74
C ASP A 10 5.20 0.98 3.02
N HIS A 11 5.63 1.65 4.09
CA HIS A 11 5.21 3.04 4.39
C HIS A 11 5.60 4.06 3.31
N ARG A 12 6.57 3.74 2.43
CA ARG A 12 7.00 4.63 1.34
C ARG A 12 6.19 4.44 0.06
N LYS A 13 5.85 3.20 -0.30
CA LYS A 13 5.18 2.88 -1.56
C LYS A 13 4.48 1.52 -1.54
N ALA A 14 3.52 1.38 -2.44
CA ALA A 14 2.84 0.14 -2.76
C ALA A 14 3.03 -0.18 -4.24
N VAL A 15 3.30 -1.44 -4.56
CA VAL A 15 3.39 -1.96 -5.91
C VAL A 15 2.32 -3.04 -6.05
N ILE A 16 1.42 -2.84 -7.00
CA ILE A 16 0.25 -3.66 -7.25
C ILE A 16 0.45 -4.35 -8.59
N VAL A 17 0.44 -5.68 -8.58
CA VAL A 17 0.51 -6.50 -9.78
C VAL A 17 -0.84 -7.16 -9.95
N ILE A 18 -1.53 -6.79 -11.02
CA ILE A 18 -2.86 -7.28 -11.39
C ILE A 18 -2.66 -8.38 -12.42
N VAL A 19 -3.15 -9.57 -12.14
CA VAL A 19 -3.08 -10.74 -13.01
C VAL A 19 -4.50 -11.08 -13.47
N THR A 20 -4.68 -11.11 -14.78
CA THR A 20 -5.95 -11.45 -15.45
C THR A 20 -5.68 -12.41 -16.62
N GLU A 21 -6.73 -13.00 -17.18
CA GLU A 21 -6.62 -13.82 -18.40
C GLU A 21 -6.07 -13.05 -19.62
N ALA A 22 -6.22 -11.72 -19.63
CA ALA A 22 -5.69 -10.85 -20.70
C ALA A 22 -4.20 -10.52 -20.53
N GLY A 23 -3.60 -10.87 -19.39
CA GLY A 23 -2.21 -10.58 -19.06
C GLY A 23 -2.07 -9.90 -17.70
N GLU A 24 -0.88 -9.34 -17.48
CA GLU A 24 -0.51 -8.69 -16.23
C GLU A 24 -0.31 -7.18 -16.38
N GLU A 25 -0.72 -6.43 -15.37
CA GLU A 25 -0.50 -4.99 -15.26
C GLU A 25 0.18 -4.69 -13.92
N THR A 26 1.21 -3.84 -13.92
CA THR A 26 1.85 -3.38 -12.67
C THR A 26 1.61 -1.90 -12.45
N ARG A 27 1.12 -1.53 -11.27
CA ARG A 27 0.90 -0.14 -10.83
C ARG A 27 1.73 0.16 -9.59
N GLU A 28 2.25 1.37 -9.50
CA GLU A 28 2.95 1.85 -8.30
C GLU A 28 2.23 3.06 -7.72
N ILE A 29 2.05 3.05 -6.39
CA ILE A 29 1.46 4.16 -5.62
C ILE A 29 2.49 4.57 -4.58
N THR A 30 2.83 5.85 -4.52
CA THR A 30 3.75 6.39 -3.49
C THR A 30 2.95 7.05 -2.38
N SER A 31 3.41 6.91 -1.12
CA SER A 31 2.76 7.54 0.03
C SER A 31 2.95 9.07 0.04
N ASN A 32 3.99 9.55 -0.66
CA ASN A 32 4.34 10.96 -0.82
C ASN A 32 4.54 11.73 0.51
N ILE A 33 4.79 10.99 1.61
CA ILE A 33 4.99 11.52 2.95
C ILE A 33 6.15 12.54 2.98
N GLU A 34 7.20 12.33 2.18
CA GLU A 34 8.36 13.24 2.11
C GLU A 34 8.09 14.60 1.44
N LYS A 35 7.14 14.68 0.48
CA LYS A 35 6.90 15.94 -0.23
C LYS A 35 6.16 16.97 0.62
N HIS A 36 5.38 16.55 1.62
CA HIS A 36 4.61 17.49 2.42
C HIS A 36 5.43 18.11 3.57
N VAL A 37 6.43 17.40 4.10
CA VAL A 37 7.37 17.95 5.09
C VAL A 37 8.14 19.15 4.53
N ARG A 38 8.37 19.20 3.22
CA ARG A 38 9.11 20.31 2.56
C ARG A 38 8.25 21.51 2.16
N PHE A 39 6.90 21.40 2.14
CA PHE A 39 6.05 22.47 1.62
C PHE A 39 5.55 23.47 2.68
N THR A 40 5.68 23.15 3.97
CA THR A 40 5.39 24.08 5.08
C THR A 40 6.68 24.69 5.66
N GLY A 41 7.52 25.24 4.78
CA GLY A 41 8.77 25.94 5.11
C GLY A 41 8.65 27.46 5.01
N GLY A 42 7.45 28.03 5.23
CA GLY A 42 7.20 29.46 5.17
C GLY A 42 6.47 29.95 6.42
N THR A 43 7.24 30.56 7.32
CA THR A 43 6.83 31.51 8.38
C THR A 43 5.84 31.06 9.47
N ALA A 44 6.35 31.02 10.71
CA ALA A 44 5.74 31.43 12.00
C ALA A 44 6.09 30.38 13.08
N SER A 45 7.10 30.64 13.91
CA SER A 45 7.00 31.26 15.24
C SER A 45 6.69 30.22 16.33
N GLU A 46 7.59 30.21 17.32
CA GLU A 46 7.49 29.75 18.71
C GLU A 46 6.14 29.15 19.16
N ASP A 47 6.19 27.90 19.64
CA ASP A 47 5.41 27.33 20.77
C ASP A 47 5.23 25.80 20.57
N GLY A 48 5.22 25.02 21.67
CA GLY A 48 5.30 23.55 21.73
C GLY A 48 4.11 22.75 21.16
N SER A 49 3.53 23.20 20.05
CA SER A 49 2.31 22.69 19.41
C SER A 49 2.58 21.94 18.08
N THR A 50 3.85 21.79 17.68
CA THR A 50 4.25 21.28 16.36
C THR A 50 4.32 19.76 16.24
N GLU A 51 4.45 19.02 17.34
CA GLU A 51 4.53 17.55 17.29
C GLU A 51 3.17 16.92 17.02
N ASP A 52 2.13 17.35 17.74
CA ASP A 52 0.76 16.81 17.61
C ASP A 52 0.16 17.08 16.21
N THR A 53 0.43 18.26 15.66
CA THR A 53 0.01 18.64 14.30
C THR A 53 0.77 17.91 13.19
N ARG A 54 2.04 17.52 13.44
CA ARG A 54 2.79 16.67 12.52
C ARG A 54 2.26 15.25 12.58
N ASP A 55 2.12 14.67 13.77
CA ASP A 55 1.66 13.29 13.96
C ASP A 55 0.29 13.04 13.31
N ARG A 56 -0.64 13.98 13.49
CA ARG A 56 -1.97 13.94 12.88
C ARG A 56 -1.93 14.06 11.34
N GLN A 57 -1.02 14.85 10.79
CA GLN A 57 -0.81 14.91 9.34
C GLN A 57 -0.22 13.59 8.81
N PHE A 58 0.79 13.02 9.48
CA PHE A 58 1.37 11.72 9.12
C PHE A 58 0.32 10.61 9.09
N GLY A 59 -0.52 10.51 10.13
CA GLY A 59 -1.63 9.53 10.17
C GLY A 59 -2.65 9.73 9.04
N ASN A 60 -3.05 10.97 8.75
CA ASN A 60 -3.97 11.28 7.65
C ASN A 60 -3.36 10.93 6.28
N HIS A 61 -2.06 11.14 6.09
CA HIS A 61 -1.36 10.78 4.85
C HIS A 61 -1.31 9.27 4.63
N LEU A 62 -1.01 8.49 5.66
CA LEU A 62 -1.04 7.03 5.61
C LEU A 62 -2.44 6.53 5.28
N ASN A 63 -3.48 7.09 5.90
CA ASN A 63 -4.84 6.68 5.59
C ASN A 63 -5.23 6.96 4.13
N ASN A 64 -4.91 8.16 3.60
CA ASN A 64 -5.12 8.46 2.18
C ASN A 64 -4.31 7.56 1.24
N PHE A 65 -3.09 7.19 1.65
CA PHE A 65 -2.28 6.24 0.90
C PHE A 65 -2.95 4.86 0.84
N TYR A 66 -3.47 4.36 1.97
CA TYR A 66 -4.22 3.10 2.00
C TYR A 66 -5.54 3.17 1.23
N ASP A 67 -6.27 4.29 1.28
CA ASP A 67 -7.48 4.49 0.47
C ASP A 67 -7.17 4.45 -1.04
N LYS A 68 -6.03 5.01 -1.48
CA LYS A 68 -5.58 4.90 -2.89
C LYS A 68 -5.26 3.47 -3.29
N VAL A 69 -4.61 2.70 -2.40
CA VAL A 69 -4.33 1.27 -2.64
C VAL A 69 -5.65 0.49 -2.72
N PHE A 70 -6.56 0.73 -1.76
CA PHE A 70 -7.90 0.13 -1.75
C PHE A 70 -8.65 0.40 -3.05
N ALA A 71 -8.65 1.65 -3.55
CA ALA A 71 -9.35 2.01 -4.79
C ALA A 71 -8.90 1.18 -6.00
N VAL A 72 -7.65 0.72 -6.05
CA VAL A 72 -7.16 -0.13 -7.14
C VAL A 72 -7.54 -1.60 -6.94
N ILE A 73 -7.53 -2.08 -5.70
CA ILE A 73 -7.70 -3.51 -5.39
C ILE A 73 -9.11 -3.93 -4.98
N HIS A 74 -10.04 -2.98 -4.80
CA HIS A 74 -11.40 -3.25 -4.30
C HIS A 74 -12.24 -4.19 -5.17
N ASP A 75 -11.89 -4.30 -6.45
CA ASP A 75 -12.56 -5.12 -7.45
C ASP A 75 -11.84 -6.48 -7.67
N ALA A 76 -10.77 -6.77 -6.93
CA ALA A 76 -10.09 -8.06 -7.02
C ALA A 76 -10.94 -9.19 -6.44
N ASP A 77 -10.88 -10.37 -7.05
CA ASP A 77 -11.43 -11.60 -6.51
C ASP A 77 -10.53 -12.17 -5.41
N SER A 78 -9.22 -11.94 -5.52
CA SER A 78 -8.21 -12.53 -4.63
C SER A 78 -7.00 -11.61 -4.50
N ILE A 79 -6.51 -11.44 -3.28
CA ILE A 79 -5.46 -10.49 -2.92
C ILE A 79 -4.39 -11.20 -2.10
N GLN A 80 -3.16 -11.21 -2.58
CA GLN A 80 -1.97 -11.57 -1.81
C GLN A 80 -1.27 -10.29 -1.37
N ILE A 81 -1.01 -10.13 -0.07
CA ILE A 81 -0.35 -8.95 0.50
C ILE A 81 1.02 -9.37 1.02
N PHE A 82 2.06 -8.60 0.72
CA PHE A 82 3.39 -8.86 1.25
C PHE A 82 4.20 -7.58 1.39
N GLY A 83 5.24 -7.62 2.22
CA GLY A 83 6.16 -6.49 2.36
C GLY A 83 6.84 -6.39 3.72
N PRO A 84 7.79 -5.44 3.83
CA PRO A 84 8.55 -5.23 5.05
C PRO A 84 7.72 -4.52 6.12
N GLY A 85 8.07 -4.75 7.38
CA GLY A 85 7.52 -4.00 8.51
C GLY A 85 6.01 -4.18 8.72
N GLU A 86 5.38 -3.13 9.24
CA GLU A 86 4.00 -3.15 9.75
C GLU A 86 2.95 -2.75 8.71
N ALA A 87 3.35 -2.11 7.61
CA ALA A 87 2.45 -1.55 6.60
C ALA A 87 1.43 -2.55 6.05
N LYS A 88 1.82 -3.82 5.90
CA LYS A 88 0.93 -4.90 5.45
C LYS A 88 -0.20 -5.19 6.44
N GLY A 89 0.07 -5.16 7.74
CA GLY A 89 -0.92 -5.40 8.79
C GLY A 89 -1.83 -4.19 9.02
N GLU A 90 -1.29 -2.98 8.85
CA GLU A 90 -2.11 -1.77 8.85
C GLU A 90 -3.07 -1.74 7.66
N LEU A 91 -2.58 -2.12 6.47
CA LEU A 91 -3.43 -2.24 5.30
C LEU A 91 -4.46 -3.35 5.48
N GLU A 92 -4.09 -4.54 5.98
CA GLU A 92 -5.04 -5.61 6.29
C GLU A 92 -6.20 -5.06 7.12
N LYS A 93 -5.92 -4.42 8.27
CA LYS A 93 -6.94 -3.80 9.12
C LYS A 93 -7.77 -2.74 8.36
N HIS A 94 -7.15 -1.99 7.45
CA HIS A 94 -7.86 -1.04 6.61
C HIS A 94 -8.82 -1.75 5.63
N LEU A 95 -8.40 -2.84 4.98
CA LEU A 95 -9.22 -3.65 4.09
C LEU A 95 -10.33 -4.39 4.84
N GLU A 96 -10.05 -4.89 6.04
CA GLU A 96 -11.04 -5.52 6.92
C GLU A 96 -12.19 -4.57 7.24
N ARG A 97 -11.87 -3.32 7.64
CA ARG A 97 -12.88 -2.27 7.90
C ARG A 97 -13.71 -1.91 6.66
N LYS A 98 -13.18 -2.13 5.46
CA LYS A 98 -13.86 -1.88 4.18
C LYS A 98 -14.56 -3.14 3.62
N GLY A 99 -14.56 -4.25 4.35
CA GLY A 99 -15.27 -5.48 3.97
C GLY A 99 -14.53 -6.40 3.00
N LEU A 100 -13.23 -6.23 2.78
CA LEU A 100 -12.43 -7.04 1.85
C LEU A 100 -11.70 -8.23 2.51
N LYS A 101 -11.91 -8.48 3.80
CA LYS A 101 -11.21 -9.54 4.55
C LYS A 101 -11.27 -10.90 3.84
N GLY A 102 -12.44 -11.28 3.31
CA GLY A 102 -12.64 -12.58 2.66
C GLY A 102 -11.90 -12.75 1.32
N ARG A 103 -11.30 -11.69 0.79
CA ARG A 103 -10.53 -11.72 -0.46
C ARG A 103 -9.03 -11.78 -0.24
N ILE A 104 -8.57 -11.61 1.00
CA ILE A 104 -7.16 -11.68 1.36
C ILE A 104 -6.79 -13.17 1.47
N LEU A 105 -5.97 -13.65 0.52
CA LEU A 105 -5.51 -15.04 0.49
C LEU A 105 -4.34 -15.28 1.41
N ALA A 106 -3.40 -14.32 1.47
CA ALA A 106 -2.17 -14.47 2.23
C ALA A 106 -1.58 -13.10 2.60
N ILE A 107 -0.88 -13.09 3.73
CA ILE A 107 -0.09 -11.96 4.21
C ILE A 107 1.32 -12.47 4.54
N GLU A 108 2.32 -11.99 3.83
CA GLU A 108 3.71 -12.44 3.99
C GLU A 108 4.64 -11.30 4.40
N THR A 109 5.55 -11.57 5.34
CA THR A 109 6.66 -10.66 5.63
C THR A 109 7.78 -10.93 4.64
N MET A 110 8.18 -9.90 3.90
CA MET A 110 9.28 -9.97 2.93
C MET A 110 10.18 -8.75 3.10
N ASP A 111 11.45 -8.88 2.72
CA ASP A 111 12.38 -7.74 2.72
C ASP A 111 12.05 -6.75 1.59
N LYS A 112 12.87 -5.71 1.44
CA LYS A 112 12.73 -4.74 0.35
C LYS A 112 12.95 -5.43 -0.99
N MET A 113 11.98 -5.30 -1.88
CA MET A 113 12.03 -5.88 -3.22
C MET A 113 11.93 -4.79 -4.28
N THR A 114 12.60 -5.02 -5.40
CA THR A 114 12.43 -4.20 -6.61
C THR A 114 11.13 -4.55 -7.32
N ASN A 115 10.62 -3.65 -8.15
CA ASN A 115 9.36 -3.89 -8.90
C ASN A 115 9.43 -5.19 -9.73
N ARG A 116 10.59 -5.53 -10.30
CA ARG A 116 10.80 -6.79 -11.04
C ARG A 116 10.69 -8.03 -10.14
N GLN A 117 11.27 -7.99 -8.94
CA GLN A 117 11.19 -9.09 -7.98
C GLN A 117 9.76 -9.26 -7.46
N ILE A 118 9.05 -8.16 -7.26
CA ILE A 118 7.63 -8.15 -6.86
C ILE A 118 6.80 -8.85 -7.95
N THR A 119 6.91 -8.41 -9.20
CA THR A 119 6.21 -9.03 -10.33
C THR A 119 6.54 -10.52 -10.47
N ALA A 120 7.82 -10.91 -10.35
CA ALA A 120 8.22 -12.31 -10.41
C ALA A 120 7.54 -13.17 -9.32
N LYS A 121 7.53 -12.72 -8.07
CA LYS A 121 6.88 -13.45 -6.96
C LYS A 121 5.38 -13.60 -7.17
N VAL A 122 4.71 -12.54 -7.65
CA VAL A 122 3.27 -12.60 -7.93
C VAL A 122 2.97 -13.58 -9.06
N ARG A 123 3.81 -13.63 -10.09
CA ARG A 123 3.70 -14.64 -11.14
C ARG A 123 3.87 -16.04 -10.58
N GLU A 124 4.89 -16.31 -9.77
CA GLU A 124 5.11 -17.62 -9.15
C GLU A 124 3.90 -18.09 -8.33
N HIS A 125 3.23 -17.17 -7.63
CA HIS A 125 2.06 -17.49 -6.81
C HIS A 125 0.79 -17.82 -7.61
N PHE A 126 0.56 -17.13 -8.73
CA PHE A 126 -0.68 -17.24 -9.50
C PHE A 126 -0.58 -18.01 -10.83
N HIS A 127 0.63 -18.30 -11.32
CA HIS A 127 0.87 -19.13 -12.52
C HIS A 127 1.38 -20.55 -12.20
N SER A 128 1.33 -20.98 -10.92
CA SER A 128 1.59 -22.38 -10.55
C SER A 128 0.36 -23.26 -10.72
#